data_AF-A0A218QCS1-F1
#
_entry.id   AF-A0A218QCS1-F1
#
_cell.length_a   1.000
_cell.length_b   1.000
_cell.length_c   1.000
_cell.angle_alpha   90.00
_cell.angle_beta   90.00
_cell.angle_gamma   90.00
#
_symmetry.space_group_name_H-M   'P 1'
#
loop_
_entity.id
_entity.type
_entity.pdbx_description
1 polymer ?
#
loop_
_entity_poly.entity_id
_entity_poly.type
_entity_poly.pdbx_seq_one_letter_code
_entity_poly.pdbx_strand_id
1 'polypeptide(L)'
;MDLAKQRDLLIAYLDRYADERAENFRALFKVVDSAIASNNNEQLALTLNSITQIAKSSPFRELANLTSVRAALDDPDHKWTF
;
A
#
# COMPACT_ATOMS: atom_id res chain seq x y z
N MET A 1 -12.40 25.82 -17.79
CA MET A 1 -12.94 24.56 -17.19
C MET A 1 -13.64 24.95 -15.90
N ASP A 2 -14.82 24.41 -15.64
CA ASP A 2 -15.57 24.65 -14.39
C ASP A 2 -14.82 24.07 -13.18
N LEU A 3 -14.82 24.78 -12.04
CA LEU A 3 -14.13 24.39 -10.80
C LEU A 3 -14.63 23.03 -10.28
N ALA A 4 -15.93 22.74 -10.45
CA ALA A 4 -16.48 21.44 -10.06
C ALA A 4 -15.85 20.28 -10.88
N LYS A 5 -15.65 20.48 -12.18
CA LYS A 5 -15.00 19.49 -13.05
C LYS A 5 -13.53 19.27 -12.72
N GLN A 6 -12.83 20.32 -12.26
CA GLN A 6 -11.45 20.20 -11.78
C GLN A 6 -11.35 19.37 -10.50
N ARG A 7 -12.27 19.58 -9.55
CA ARG A 7 -12.37 18.77 -8.33
C ARG A 7 -12.65 17.30 -8.67
N ASP A 8 -13.63 17.03 -9.51
CA ASP A 8 -14.03 15.65 -9.83
C ASP A 8 -12.91 14.89 -10.55
N LEU A 9 -12.17 15.57 -11.43
CA LEU A 9 -10.97 15.01 -12.06
C LEU A 9 -9.87 14.69 -11.04
N LEU A 10 -9.65 15.57 -10.06
CA LEU A 10 -8.67 15.33 -9.01
C LEU A 10 -9.06 14.15 -8.12
N ILE A 11 -10.33 14.04 -7.74
CA ILE A 11 -10.84 12.89 -6.96
C ILE A 11 -10.65 11.59 -7.75
N ALA A 12 -11.06 11.55 -9.02
CA ALA A 12 -10.89 10.38 -9.86
C ALA A 12 -9.41 9.99 -10.05
N TYR A 13 -8.51 10.97 -10.15
CA TYR A 13 -7.07 10.73 -10.19
C TYR A 13 -6.55 10.13 -8.87
N LEU A 14 -7.00 10.66 -7.72
CA LEU A 14 -6.61 10.14 -6.40
C LEU A 14 -7.11 8.71 -6.17
N ASP A 15 -8.35 8.41 -6.56
CA ASP A 15 -8.91 7.06 -6.51
C ASP A 15 -8.08 6.11 -7.37
N ARG A 16 -7.80 6.50 -8.62
CA ARG A 16 -6.98 5.70 -9.53
C ARG A 16 -5.57 5.47 -9.01
N TYR A 17 -4.95 6.51 -8.43
CA TYR A 17 -3.63 6.41 -7.82
C TYR A 17 -3.63 5.42 -6.64
N ALA A 18 -4.68 5.43 -5.81
CA ALA A 18 -4.83 4.47 -4.72
C ALA A 18 -4.97 3.03 -5.24
N ASP A 19 -5.78 2.82 -6.28
CA ASP A 19 -5.96 1.51 -6.92
C ASP A 19 -4.65 0.95 -7.49
N GLU A 20 -3.93 1.76 -8.27
CA GLU A 20 -2.64 1.38 -8.87
C GLU A 20 -1.61 1.02 -7.81
N ARG A 21 -1.61 1.73 -6.69
CA ARG A 21 -0.73 1.41 -5.57
C ARG A 21 -1.12 0.10 -4.88
N ALA A 22 -2.42 -0.16 -4.68
CA ALA A 22 -2.87 -1.43 -4.14
C ALA A 22 -2.48 -2.61 -5.05
N GLU A 23 -2.57 -2.44 -6.38
CA GLU A 23 -2.11 -3.42 -7.36
C GLU A 23 -0.60 -3.67 -7.27
N ASN A 24 0.21 -2.61 -7.15
CA ASN A 24 1.66 -2.72 -6.97
C ASN A 24 2.03 -3.50 -5.70
N PHE A 25 1.39 -3.22 -4.56
CA PHE A 25 1.62 -4.00 -3.33
C PHE A 25 1.20 -5.45 -3.50
N ARG A 26 0.05 -5.74 -4.12
CA ARG A 26 -0.38 -7.11 -4.44
C ARG A 26 0.67 -7.84 -5.28
N ALA A 27 1.26 -7.19 -6.28
CA ALA A 27 2.32 -7.77 -7.09
C ALA A 27 3.59 -8.08 -6.27
N LEU A 28 4.02 -7.17 -5.39
CA LEU A 28 5.16 -7.38 -4.51
C LEU A 28 4.93 -8.54 -3.52
N PHE A 29 3.74 -8.66 -2.96
CA PHE A 29 3.41 -9.80 -2.08
C PHE A 29 3.40 -11.14 -2.82
N LYS A 30 2.95 -11.19 -4.07
CA LYS A 30 3.10 -12.41 -4.89
C LYS A 30 4.57 -12.81 -5.08
N VAL A 31 5.48 -11.84 -5.19
CA VAL A 31 6.93 -12.12 -5.26
C VAL A 31 7.45 -12.64 -3.92
N VAL A 32 6.97 -12.10 -2.79
CA VAL A 32 7.25 -12.66 -1.45
C VAL A 32 6.82 -14.11 -1.35
N ASP A 33 5.58 -14.43 -1.75
CA ASP A 33 5.05 -15.80 -1.72
C ASP A 33 5.91 -16.76 -2.56
N SER A 34 6.30 -16.32 -3.76
CA SER A 34 7.18 -17.10 -4.64
C SER A 34 8.58 -17.29 -4.04
N ALA A 35 9.14 -16.28 -3.39
CA ALA A 35 10.45 -16.36 -2.75
C ALA A 35 10.44 -17.32 -1.56
N ILE A 36 9.36 -17.32 -0.76
CA ILE A 36 9.14 -18.28 0.33
C ILE A 36 9.04 -19.70 -0.23
N ALA A 37 8.19 -19.93 -1.23
CA ALA A 37 7.95 -21.25 -1.81
C ALA A 37 9.23 -21.86 -2.45
N SER A 38 10.14 -21.02 -2.93
CA SER A 38 11.41 -21.42 -3.54
C SER A 38 12.60 -21.39 -2.58
N ASN A 39 12.38 -21.03 -1.30
CA ASN A 39 13.43 -20.83 -0.30
C ASN A 39 14.53 -19.83 -0.75
N ASN A 40 14.14 -18.85 -1.56
CA ASN A 40 15.02 -17.81 -2.10
C ASN A 40 15.11 -16.62 -1.14
N ASN A 41 15.98 -16.75 -0.14
CA ASN A 41 16.15 -15.76 0.91
C ASN A 41 16.64 -14.38 0.41
N GLU A 42 17.40 -14.34 -0.69
CA GLU A 42 17.87 -13.08 -1.27
C GLU A 42 16.70 -12.29 -1.89
N GLN A 43 15.88 -12.95 -2.72
CA GLN A 43 14.71 -12.32 -3.33
C GLN A 43 13.67 -11.91 -2.28
N LEU A 44 13.52 -12.71 -1.23
CA LEU A 44 12.66 -12.38 -0.10
C LEU A 44 13.12 -11.09 0.59
N ALA A 45 14.41 -10.99 0.93
CA ALA A 45 14.97 -9.81 1.59
C ALA A 45 14.87 -8.54 0.72
N LEU A 46 15.19 -8.65 -0.58
CA LEU A 46 15.08 -7.54 -1.53
C LEU A 46 13.65 -7.05 -1.65
N THR A 47 12.69 -7.96 -1.82
CA THR A 47 11.28 -7.61 -2.01
C THR A 47 10.68 -6.98 -0.76
N LEU A 48 10.98 -7.52 0.43
CA LEU A 48 10.56 -6.93 1.70
C LEU A 48 11.16 -5.53 1.89
N ASN A 49 12.43 -5.31 1.54
CA ASN A 49 13.02 -3.98 1.59
C ASN A 49 12.27 -3.00 0.66
N SER A 50 11.98 -3.39 -0.59
CA SER A 50 11.20 -2.55 -1.52
C SER A 50 9.82 -2.18 -0.97
N ILE A 51 9.09 -3.14 -0.39
CA ILE A 51 7.79 -2.89 0.26
C ILE A 51 7.95 -1.84 1.36
N THR A 52 8.96 -1.97 2.24
CA THR A 52 9.16 -1.00 3.33
C THR A 52 9.59 0.38 2.84
N GLN A 53 10.37 0.49 1.77
CA GLN A 53 10.75 1.78 1.20
C GLN A 53 9.55 2.52 0.58
N ILE A 54 8.67 1.79 -0.12
CA ILE A 54 7.43 2.37 -0.67
C ILE A 54 6.46 2.75 0.46
N ALA A 55 6.39 1.97 1.53
CA ALA A 55 5.57 2.29 2.70
C ALA A 55 6.08 3.53 3.45
N LYS A 56 7.39 3.78 3.48
CA LYS A 56 7.99 4.97 4.12
C LYS A 56 7.67 6.28 3.39
N SER A 57 7.59 6.26 2.06
CA SER A 57 7.23 7.42 1.24
C SER A 57 5.72 7.61 1.06
N SER A 58 4.92 6.72 1.65
CA SER A 58 3.48 6.67 1.56
C SER A 58 2.80 7.43 2.72
N PRO A 59 1.60 8.03 2.52
CA PRO A 59 0.75 8.54 3.61
C PRO A 59 0.39 7.46 4.66
N PHE A 60 0.56 6.18 4.32
CA PHE A 60 0.42 5.05 5.25
C PHE A 60 1.66 4.81 6.13
N ARG A 61 2.21 5.86 6.78
CA ARG A 61 3.33 5.71 7.73
C ARG A 61 3.06 4.67 8.82
N GLU A 62 1.80 4.38 9.11
CA GLU A 62 1.37 3.38 10.09
C GLU A 62 1.53 1.92 9.62
N LEU A 63 1.66 1.65 8.32
CA LEU A 63 2.03 0.31 7.81
C LEU A 63 3.45 -0.13 8.24
N ALA A 64 4.27 0.81 8.73
CA ALA A 64 5.56 0.49 9.33
C ALA A 64 5.43 -0.32 10.64
N ASN A 65 4.22 -0.39 11.22
CA ASN A 65 3.92 -1.20 12.40
C ASN A 65 2.73 -2.14 12.13
N LEU A 66 3.03 -3.42 11.86
CA LEU A 66 2.01 -4.44 11.58
C LEU A 66 1.01 -4.64 12.73
N THR A 67 1.40 -4.37 13.98
CA THR A 67 0.50 -4.43 15.14
C THR A 67 -0.55 -3.32 15.08
N SER A 68 -0.14 -2.10 14.70
CA SER A 68 -1.07 -0.97 14.52
C SER A 68 -2.03 -1.22 13.36
N VAL A 69 -1.54 -1.79 12.26
CA VAL A 69 -2.38 -2.17 11.11
C VAL A 69 -3.43 -3.21 11.50
N ARG A 70 -3.04 -4.23 12.28
CA ARG A 70 -3.99 -5.25 12.72
C ARG A 70 -5.09 -4.66 13.61
N ALA A 71 -4.73 -3.78 14.55
CA ALA A 71 -5.69 -3.10 15.41
C ALA A 71 -6.67 -2.22 14.61
N ALA A 72 -6.19 -1.51 13.59
CA ALA A 72 -7.02 -0.69 12.70
C ALA A 72 -7.98 -1.52 11.82
N LEU A 73 -7.57 -2.73 11.41
CA LEU A 73 -8.42 -3.65 10.65
C LEU A 73 -9.47 -4.35 11.52
N ASP A 74 -9.19 -4.55 12.81
CA ASP A 74 -10.12 -5.14 13.78
C ASP A 74 -11.15 -4.14 14.32
N ASP A 75 -10.97 -2.83 14.04
CA ASP A 75 -11.89 -1.75 14.40
C ASP A 75 -12.77 -1.34 13.20
N PRO A 76 -14.07 -1.71 13.17
CA PRO A 76 -14.97 -1.40 12.07
C PRO A 76 -15.30 0.09 11.94
N ASP A 77 -15.06 0.90 12.98
CA ASP A 77 -15.30 2.34 12.98
C ASP A 77 -14.01 3.14 12.71
N HIS A 78 -12.89 2.45 12.43
CA HIS A 78 -11.60 3.07 12.22
C HIS A 78 -11.61 4.04 11.03
N LYS A 79 -11.25 5.30 11.30
CA LYS A 79 -11.10 6.33 10.27
C LYS A 79 -9.64 6.58 9.97
N TRP A 80 -9.22 6.20 8.79
CA TRP A 80 -7.89 6.49 8.27
C TRP A 80 -7.73 8.00 8.04
N THR A 81 -6.79 8.63 8.74
CA THR A 81 -6.39 10.03 8.52
C THR A 81 -5.11 10.06 7.68
N PHE A 82 -5.14 10.81 6.57
CA PHE A 82 -4.03 10.91 5.60
C PHE A 82 -3.27 12.23 5.74
#